data_AF-A0A3E1DAW1-F1
#
_entry.id   AF-A0A3E1DAW1-F1
#
_cell.length_a   1.000
_cell.length_b   1.000
_cell.length_c   1.000
_cell.angle_alpha   90.00
_cell.angle_beta   90.00
_cell.angle_gamma   90.00
#
_symmetry.space_group_name_H-M   'P 1'
#
loop_
_entity.id
_entity.type
_entity.pdbx_description
1 polymer ?
#
loop_
_entity_poly.entity_id
_entity_poly.type
_entity_poly.pdbx_seq_one_letter_code
_entity_poly.pdbx_strand_id
1 'polypeptide(L)'
;MVNDTPAATTAEFISALHAERTALRAFIHLLEIEQQALLNEQTEQIQTLADDKTKIVQELAKLVDVRRNDMLTRGIKIEPGSMETWLKTHTAINLPAWHEIRQLAIHAQHMNHTNGELIQVKMRHNQQTLIMLHNATHSANGLYGPDGQPSLPVSGRILNSV
;
A
#
# COMPACT_ATOMS: atom_id res chain seq x y z
N MET A 1 4.74 -26.53 42.95
CA MET A 1 4.10 -25.20 43.03
C MET A 1 3.95 -24.70 41.59
N VAL A 2 2.90 -25.14 40.89
CA VAL A 2 2.59 -24.67 39.52
C VAL A 2 1.08 -24.70 39.40
N ASN A 3 0.43 -23.61 39.78
CA ASN A 3 -1.00 -23.42 39.60
C ASN A 3 -1.18 -22.00 39.03
N ASP A 4 -0.66 -21.78 37.83
CA ASP A 4 -0.85 -20.53 37.08
C ASP A 4 -1.75 -20.79 35.85
N THR A 5 -3.04 -20.80 36.16
CA THR A 5 -4.12 -20.07 35.47
C THR A 5 -4.25 -20.15 33.93
N PRO A 6 -5.08 -21.07 33.37
CA PRO A 6 -5.52 -21.01 31.96
C PRO A 6 -6.31 -19.73 31.60
N ALA A 7 -6.81 -19.00 32.60
CA ALA A 7 -7.49 -17.72 32.40
C ALA A 7 -6.52 -16.56 32.09
N ALA A 8 -5.29 -16.59 32.62
CA ALA A 8 -4.30 -15.52 32.37
C ALA A 8 -3.81 -15.54 30.92
N THR A 9 -3.48 -16.73 30.40
CA THR A 9 -3.08 -16.89 29.00
C THR A 9 -4.22 -16.57 28.04
N THR A 10 -5.48 -16.87 28.38
CA THR A 10 -6.63 -16.52 27.52
C THR A 10 -6.84 -15.00 27.45
N ALA A 11 -6.67 -14.27 28.56
CA ALA A 11 -6.78 -12.82 28.57
C ALA A 11 -5.68 -12.13 27.75
N GLU A 12 -4.44 -12.63 27.82
CA GLU A 12 -3.31 -12.15 27.00
C GLU A 12 -3.59 -12.33 25.50
N PHE A 13 -4.12 -13.49 25.12
CA PHE A 13 -4.50 -13.76 23.73
C PHE A 13 -5.61 -12.83 23.22
N ILE A 14 -6.63 -12.59 24.04
CA ILE A 14 -7.69 -11.62 23.72
C ILE A 14 -7.10 -10.22 23.57
N SER A 15 -6.19 -9.80 24.46
CA SER A 15 -5.52 -8.51 24.39
C SER A 15 -4.73 -8.36 23.08
N ALA A 16 -3.97 -9.39 22.68
CA ALA A 16 -3.25 -9.42 21.41
C ALA A 16 -4.20 -9.30 20.21
N LEU A 17 -5.37 -9.95 20.26
CA LEU A 17 -6.39 -9.85 19.22
C LEU A 17 -6.97 -8.42 19.10
N HIS A 18 -7.20 -7.75 20.22
CA HIS A 18 -7.63 -6.34 20.22
C HIS A 18 -6.54 -5.39 19.73
N ALA A 19 -5.28 -5.66 20.05
CA ALA A 19 -4.13 -4.91 19.54
C ALA A 19 -4.04 -5.06 18.00
N GLU A 20 -4.18 -6.27 17.48
CA GLU A 20 -4.20 -6.53 16.03
C GLU A 20 -5.33 -5.78 15.32
N ARG A 21 -6.54 -5.79 15.88
CA ARG A 21 -7.67 -5.01 15.37
C ARG A 21 -7.36 -3.51 15.33
N THR A 22 -6.73 -2.98 16.37
CA THR A 22 -6.37 -1.55 16.46
C THR A 22 -5.33 -1.19 15.41
N ALA A 23 -4.29 -2.02 15.28
CA ALA A 23 -3.25 -1.84 14.26
C ALA A 23 -3.82 -1.91 12.83
N LEU A 24 -4.78 -2.82 12.56
CA LEU A 24 -5.45 -2.91 11.26
C LEU A 24 -6.27 -1.66 10.93
N ARG A 25 -6.97 -1.10 11.92
CA ARG A 25 -7.70 0.17 11.73
C ARG A 25 -6.75 1.33 11.44
N ALA A 26 -5.64 1.42 12.17
CA ALA A 26 -4.60 2.41 11.91
C ALA A 26 -4.00 2.25 10.50
N PHE A 27 -3.79 1.01 10.06
CA PHE A 27 -3.32 0.71 8.70
C PHE A 27 -4.31 1.17 7.62
N ILE A 28 -5.60 0.88 7.79
CA ILE A 28 -6.65 1.35 6.86
C ILE A 28 -6.66 2.87 6.79
N HIS A 29 -6.63 3.54 7.95
CA HIS A 29 -6.60 5.00 7.99
C HIS A 29 -5.38 5.57 7.25
N LEU A 30 -4.21 4.95 7.41
CA LEU A 30 -3.03 5.34 6.66
C LEU A 30 -3.20 5.13 5.14
N LEU A 31 -3.84 4.03 4.71
CA LEU A 31 -4.14 3.80 3.30
C LEU A 31 -5.14 4.83 2.75
N GLU A 32 -6.06 5.35 3.57
CA GLU A 32 -6.99 6.41 3.18
C GLU A 32 -6.24 7.72 2.96
N ILE A 33 -5.33 8.07 3.88
CA ILE A 33 -4.46 9.25 3.75
C ILE A 33 -3.56 9.12 2.51
N GLU A 34 -2.97 7.94 2.29
CA GLU A 34 -2.17 7.65 1.09
C GLU A 34 -2.99 7.84 -0.19
N GLN A 35 -4.22 7.33 -0.23
CA GLN A 35 -5.11 7.52 -1.37
C GLN A 35 -5.40 9.00 -1.64
N GLN A 36 -5.71 9.77 -0.59
CA GLN A 36 -5.98 11.20 -0.71
C GLN A 36 -4.74 12.00 -1.14
N ALA A 37 -3.57 11.69 -0.57
CA ALA A 37 -2.31 12.32 -0.96
C ALA A 37 -1.95 12.03 -2.42
N LEU A 38 -2.21 10.80 -2.89
CA LEU A 38 -2.04 10.43 -4.29
C LEU A 38 -3.00 11.21 -5.20
N LEU A 39 -4.27 11.36 -4.81
CA LEU A 39 -5.26 12.13 -5.58
C LEU A 39 -4.90 13.63 -5.65
N ASN A 40 -4.42 14.20 -4.55
CA ASN A 40 -4.13 15.63 -4.40
C ASN A 40 -2.70 16.04 -4.86
N GLU A 41 -1.92 15.12 -5.42
CA GLU A 41 -0.55 15.36 -5.94
C GLU A 41 0.45 15.86 -4.89
N GLN A 42 0.26 15.50 -3.63
CA GLN A 42 1.11 15.94 -2.51
C GLN A 42 2.36 15.05 -2.40
N THR A 43 3.31 15.21 -3.31
CA THR A 43 4.51 14.37 -3.45
C THR A 43 5.40 14.33 -2.21
N GLU A 44 5.53 15.43 -1.45
CA GLU A 44 6.31 15.45 -0.20
C GLU A 44 5.69 14.57 0.89
N GLN A 45 4.37 14.42 0.91
CA GLN A 45 3.69 13.58 1.90
C GLN A 45 3.83 12.09 1.59
N ILE A 46 3.99 11.73 0.31
CA ILE A 46 4.08 10.33 -0.13
C ILE A 46 5.29 9.62 0.50
N GLN A 47 6.43 10.31 0.64
CA GLN A 47 7.63 9.70 1.23
C GLN A 47 7.43 9.39 2.72
N THR A 48 6.90 10.34 3.49
CA THR A 48 6.59 10.15 4.91
C THR A 48 5.55 9.05 5.12
N LEU A 49 4.54 8.99 4.24
CA LEU A 49 3.51 7.95 4.27
C LEU A 49 4.08 6.55 3.99
N ALA A 50 5.09 6.44 3.12
CA ALA A 50 5.77 5.17 2.85
C ALA A 50 6.54 4.64 4.07
N ASP A 51 7.19 5.52 4.82
CA ASP A 51 7.91 5.15 6.05
C ASP A 51 6.93 4.69 7.15
N ASP A 52 5.83 5.42 7.33
CA ASP A 52 4.80 5.05 8.31
C ASP A 52 4.09 3.75 7.94
N LYS A 53 3.87 3.51 6.65
CA LYS A 53 3.32 2.26 6.12
C LYS A 53 4.22 1.08 6.45
N THR A 54 5.53 1.26 6.29
CA THR A 54 6.52 0.23 6.63
C THR A 54 6.47 -0.13 8.12
N LYS A 55 6.38 0.87 9.01
CA LYS A 55 6.28 0.64 10.46
C LYS A 55 5.01 -0.13 10.82
N ILE A 56 3.84 0.28 10.32
CA ILE A 56 2.57 -0.37 10.63
C ILE A 56 2.52 -1.80 10.07
N VAL A 57 3.05 -2.04 8.87
CA VAL A 57 3.13 -3.39 8.29
C VAL A 57 4.03 -4.30 9.13
N GLN A 58 5.16 -3.81 9.62
CA GLN A 58 6.03 -4.57 10.50
C GLN A 58 5.37 -4.89 11.84
N GLU A 59 4.62 -3.94 12.41
CA GLU A 59 3.85 -4.15 13.63
C GLU A 59 2.75 -5.19 13.44
N LEU A 60 1.98 -5.10 12.35
CA LEU A 60 0.97 -6.08 12.00
C LEU A 60 1.55 -7.49 11.81
N ALA A 61 2.69 -7.60 11.13
CA ALA A 61 3.37 -8.89 10.94
C ALA A 61 3.75 -9.51 12.29
N LYS A 62 4.31 -8.72 13.22
CA LYS A 62 4.64 -9.17 14.58
C LYS A 62 3.39 -9.64 15.33
N LEU A 63 2.29 -8.89 15.28
CA LEU A 63 1.05 -9.26 15.96
C LEU A 63 0.45 -10.56 15.40
N VAL A 64 0.48 -10.72 14.08
CA VAL A 64 0.02 -11.95 13.41
C VAL A 64 0.88 -13.15 13.82
N ASP A 65 2.20 -12.97 13.92
CA ASP A 65 3.11 -14.04 14.31
C ASP A 65 2.96 -14.40 15.79
N VAL A 66 2.78 -13.42 16.67
CA VAL A 66 2.42 -13.65 18.08
C VAL A 66 1.14 -14.48 18.18
N ARG A 67 0.08 -14.11 17.45
CA ARG A 67 -1.17 -14.87 17.41
C ARG A 67 -0.95 -16.30 16.90
N ARG A 68 -0.20 -16.49 15.81
CA ARG A 68 0.08 -17.82 15.26
C ARG A 68 0.84 -18.69 16.23
N ASN A 69 1.87 -18.14 16.87
CA ASN A 69 2.63 -18.87 17.88
C ASN A 69 1.74 -19.25 19.06
N ASP A 70 0.90 -18.34 19.53
CA ASP A 70 -0.03 -18.64 20.63
C ASP A 70 -1.11 -19.66 20.24
N MET A 71 -1.53 -19.70 18.97
CA MET A 71 -2.38 -20.79 18.46
C MET A 71 -1.66 -22.13 18.51
N LEU A 72 -0.40 -22.19 18.08
CA LEU A 72 0.40 -23.41 18.07
C LEU A 72 0.69 -23.92 19.48
N THR A 73 1.04 -23.05 20.43
CA THR A 73 1.29 -23.42 21.84
C THR A 73 0.04 -24.01 22.51
N ARG A 74 -1.16 -23.58 22.08
CA ARG A 74 -2.45 -24.11 22.53
C ARG A 74 -2.90 -25.38 21.79
N GLY A 75 -2.12 -25.85 20.81
CA GLY A 75 -2.48 -27.00 19.97
C GLY A 75 -3.59 -26.71 18.97
N ILE A 76 -3.89 -25.43 18.70
CA ILE A 76 -4.85 -25.02 17.68
C ILE A 76 -4.17 -25.09 16.32
N LYS A 77 -4.74 -25.83 15.38
CA LYS A 77 -4.25 -25.85 13.99
C LYS A 77 -4.44 -24.49 13.33
N ILE A 78 -3.47 -24.08 12.51
CA ILE A 78 -3.57 -22.86 11.70
C ILE A 78 -4.34 -23.19 10.41
N GLU A 79 -5.62 -23.55 10.55
CA GLU A 79 -6.53 -23.81 9.43
C GLU A 79 -7.64 -22.74 9.37
N PRO A 80 -8.18 -22.43 8.18
CA PRO A 80 -9.33 -21.54 8.06
C PRO A 80 -10.47 -21.99 8.98
N GLY A 81 -10.96 -21.09 9.83
CA GLY A 81 -12.04 -21.38 10.78
C GLY A 81 -11.59 -21.97 12.12
N SER A 82 -10.35 -22.45 12.28
CA SER A 82 -9.86 -23.00 13.56
C SER A 82 -9.93 -21.97 14.70
N MET A 83 -9.60 -20.71 14.38
CA MET A 83 -9.71 -19.59 15.32
C MET A 83 -11.17 -19.32 15.73
N GLU A 84 -12.10 -19.41 14.77
CA GLU A 84 -13.52 -19.18 15.04
C GLU A 84 -14.09 -20.28 15.94
N THR A 85 -13.75 -21.54 15.67
CA THR A 85 -14.12 -22.68 16.52
C THR A 85 -13.56 -22.52 17.92
N TRP A 86 -12.29 -22.15 18.06
CA TRP A 86 -11.68 -21.96 19.38
C TRP A 86 -12.35 -20.83 20.17
N LEU A 87 -12.64 -19.70 19.51
CA LEU A 87 -13.36 -18.57 20.12
C LEU A 87 -14.78 -18.97 20.54
N LYS A 88 -15.51 -19.77 19.75
CA LYS A 88 -16.83 -20.28 20.15
C LYS A 88 -16.76 -21.13 21.42
N THR A 89 -15.73 -21.95 21.56
CA THR A 89 -15.56 -22.86 22.70
C THR A 89 -15.11 -22.15 23.98
N HIS A 90 -14.22 -21.15 23.88
CA HIS A 90 -13.60 -20.54 25.06
C HIS A 90 -14.15 -19.15 25.36
N THR A 91 -14.41 -18.32 24.35
CA THR A 91 -14.69 -16.88 24.52
C THR A 91 -15.60 -16.35 23.41
N ALA A 92 -16.86 -16.79 23.35
CA ALA A 92 -17.78 -16.44 22.26
C ALA A 92 -18.02 -14.92 22.12
N ILE A 93 -17.83 -14.15 23.19
CA ILE A 93 -17.93 -12.69 23.20
C ILE A 93 -16.91 -11.99 22.28
N ASN A 94 -15.77 -12.63 21.99
CA ASN A 94 -14.72 -12.06 21.14
C ASN A 94 -14.83 -12.49 19.66
N LEU A 95 -15.81 -13.32 19.33
CA LEU A 95 -16.09 -13.73 17.96
C LEU A 95 -16.35 -12.55 17.00
N PRO A 96 -17.12 -11.51 17.39
CA PRO A 96 -17.31 -10.33 16.54
C PRO A 96 -16.00 -9.59 16.25
N ALA A 97 -15.09 -9.50 17.23
CA ALA A 97 -13.79 -8.85 17.03
C ALA A 97 -12.93 -9.61 16.00
N TRP A 98 -13.00 -10.95 16.00
CA TRP A 98 -12.33 -11.77 14.99
C TRP A 98 -12.92 -11.59 13.59
N HIS A 99 -14.25 -11.55 13.47
CA HIS A 99 -14.89 -11.26 12.19
C HIS A 99 -14.52 -9.88 11.66
N GLU A 100 -14.45 -8.89 12.55
CA GLU A 100 -14.04 -7.54 12.19
C GLU A 100 -12.59 -7.51 11.68
N ILE A 101 -11.65 -8.19 12.36
CA ILE A 101 -10.26 -8.33 11.88
C ILE A 101 -10.21 -8.88 10.45
N ARG A 102 -11.00 -9.93 10.15
CA ARG A 102 -11.07 -10.51 8.80
C ARG A 102 -11.62 -9.51 7.78
N GLN A 103 -12.66 -8.77 8.14
CA GLN A 103 -13.23 -7.74 7.27
C GLN A 103 -12.26 -6.59 7.01
N LEU A 104 -11.60 -6.09 8.07
CA LEU A 104 -10.58 -5.05 7.97
C LEU A 104 -9.40 -5.50 7.11
N ALA A 105 -8.94 -6.74 7.25
CA ALA A 105 -7.87 -7.29 6.42
C ALA A 105 -8.24 -7.33 4.93
N ILE A 106 -9.46 -7.75 4.59
CA ILE A 106 -9.97 -7.73 3.21
C ILE A 106 -10.04 -6.28 2.69
N HIS A 107 -10.56 -5.37 3.51
CA HIS A 107 -10.66 -3.96 3.14
C HIS A 107 -9.28 -3.33 2.89
N ALA A 108 -8.32 -3.57 3.79
CA ALA A 108 -6.95 -3.10 3.66
C ALA A 108 -6.27 -3.66 2.41
N GLN A 109 -6.50 -4.94 2.08
CA GLN A 109 -5.99 -5.55 0.85
C GLN A 109 -6.54 -4.85 -0.41
N HIS A 110 -7.85 -4.58 -0.43
CA HIS A 110 -8.50 -3.89 -1.54
C HIS A 110 -7.94 -2.46 -1.70
N MET A 111 -7.84 -1.70 -0.61
CA MET A 111 -7.27 -0.36 -0.61
C MET A 111 -5.80 -0.35 -1.06
N ASN A 112 -4.99 -1.30 -0.58
CA ASN A 112 -3.59 -1.42 -0.98
C ASN A 112 -3.47 -1.67 -2.49
N HIS A 113 -4.33 -2.53 -3.04
CA HIS A 113 -4.40 -2.79 -4.47
C HIS A 113 -4.75 -1.51 -5.26
N THR A 114 -5.82 -0.81 -4.89
CA THR A 114 -6.23 0.45 -5.52
C THR A 114 -5.14 1.52 -5.46
N ASN A 115 -4.49 1.69 -4.30
CA ASN A 115 -3.39 2.64 -4.15
C ASN A 115 -2.20 2.25 -5.04
N GLY A 116 -1.89 0.95 -5.15
CA GLY A 116 -0.87 0.44 -6.06
C GLY A 116 -1.15 0.74 -7.53
N GLU A 117 -2.39 0.58 -7.98
CA GLU A 117 -2.81 0.94 -9.34
C GLU A 117 -2.68 2.45 -9.60
N LEU A 118 -3.09 3.28 -8.65
CA LEU A 118 -2.99 4.74 -8.75
C LEU A 118 -1.54 5.21 -8.89
N ILE A 119 -0.63 4.61 -8.11
CA ILE A 119 0.82 4.86 -8.22
C ILE A 119 1.32 4.48 -9.61
N GLN A 120 0.94 3.31 -10.13
CA GLN A 120 1.35 2.84 -11.46
C GLN A 120 0.85 3.75 -12.60
N VAL A 121 -0.39 4.24 -12.51
CA VAL A 121 -0.94 5.19 -13.48
C VAL A 121 -0.16 6.50 -13.47
N LYS A 122 0.11 7.07 -12.29
CA LYS A 122 0.86 8.32 -12.16
C LYS A 122 2.30 8.18 -12.63
N MET A 123 2.96 7.06 -12.33
CA MET A 123 4.32 6.79 -12.80
C MET A 123 4.40 6.75 -14.33
N ARG A 124 3.46 6.08 -15.00
CA ARG A 124 3.38 6.07 -16.47
C ARG A 124 3.14 7.45 -17.05
N HIS A 125 2.23 8.24 -16.46
CA HIS A 125 1.97 9.61 -16.91
C HIS A 125 3.22 10.49 -16.78
N ASN A 126 3.93 10.43 -15.65
CA ASN A 126 5.17 11.18 -15.44
C ASN A 126 6.26 10.78 -16.44
N GLN A 127 6.43 9.48 -16.71
CA GLN A 127 7.37 9.01 -17.71
C GLN A 127 7.01 9.50 -19.12
N GLN A 128 5.74 9.47 -19.49
CA GLN A 128 5.26 9.99 -20.78
C GLN A 128 5.49 11.50 -20.91
N THR A 129 5.19 12.27 -19.86
CA THR A 129 5.44 13.71 -19.81
C THR A 129 6.93 14.01 -19.90
N LEU A 130 7.79 13.26 -19.20
CA LEU A 130 9.24 13.39 -19.31
C LEU A 130 9.74 13.06 -20.72
N ILE A 131 9.24 11.99 -21.35
CA ILE A 131 9.58 11.64 -22.74
C ILE A 131 9.14 12.76 -23.69
N MET A 132 7.94 13.33 -23.50
CA MET A 132 7.43 14.44 -24.31
C MET A 132 8.28 15.71 -24.14
N LEU A 133 8.59 16.10 -22.89
CA LEU A 133 9.44 17.25 -22.58
C LEU A 133 10.86 17.05 -23.15
N HIS A 134 11.43 15.87 -22.96
CA HIS A 134 12.74 15.50 -23.52
C HIS A 134 12.73 15.55 -25.05
N ASN A 135 11.71 15.01 -25.71
CA ASN A 135 11.61 15.05 -27.16
C ASN A 135 11.38 16.48 -27.69
N ALA A 136 10.66 17.33 -26.94
CA ALA A 136 10.47 18.73 -27.28
C ALA A 136 11.78 19.53 -27.18
N THR A 137 12.61 19.29 -26.16
CA THR A 137 13.94 19.94 -26.04
C THR A 137 14.90 19.47 -27.14
N HIS A 138 14.87 18.18 -27.50
CA HIS A 138 15.68 17.65 -28.60
C HIS A 138 15.21 18.15 -29.97
N SER A 139 13.90 18.34 -30.17
CA SER A 139 13.35 18.92 -31.40
C SER A 139 13.62 20.43 -31.50
N ALA A 140 13.69 21.15 -30.37
CA ALA A 140 14.07 22.56 -30.33
C ALA A 140 15.56 22.78 -30.67
N ASN A 141 16.44 21.84 -30.29
CA ASN A 141 17.86 21.85 -30.66
C ASN A 141 18.14 21.59 -32.14
N GLY A 142 17.14 21.15 -32.92
CA GLY A 142 17.25 20.95 -34.38
C GLY A 142 16.63 22.07 -35.21
N LEU A 143 15.89 23.01 -34.60
CA LEU A 143 15.12 24.02 -35.33
C LEU A 143 15.81 25.39 -35.41
N TYR A 144 16.78 25.64 -34.52
CA TYR A 144 17.57 26.87 -34.49
C TYR A 144 19.07 26.53 -34.45
N GLY A 145 19.78 26.92 -35.50
CA GLY A 145 21.25 26.92 -35.47
C GLY A 145 21.78 27.97 -34.48
N PRO A 146 23.04 27.87 -34.04
CA PRO A 146 23.65 28.84 -33.11
C PRO A 146 23.59 30.31 -33.55
N ASP A 147 23.30 30.59 -34.83
CA ASP A 147 23.08 31.94 -35.38
C ASP A 147 21.60 32.40 -35.38
N GLY A 148 20.68 31.68 -34.72
CA GLY A 148 19.29 32.11 -34.59
C GLY A 148 18.45 32.06 -35.88
N GLN A 149 18.94 31.40 -36.93
CA GLN A 149 18.23 31.27 -38.20
C GLN A 149 17.34 30.01 -38.21
N PRO A 150 16.05 30.12 -38.57
CA PRO A 150 15.20 28.96 -38.77
C PRO A 150 15.67 28.21 -40.02
N SER A 151 16.17 26.98 -39.86
CA SER A 151 16.46 26.12 -41.02
C SER A 151 15.13 25.56 -41.56
N LEU A 152 14.48 26.33 -42.43
CA LEU A 152 13.46 25.76 -43.30
C LEU A 152 14.16 24.76 -44.22
N PRO A 153 13.64 23.52 -44.40
CA PRO A 153 14.16 22.64 -45.42
C PRO A 153 13.88 23.30 -46.77
N VAL A 154 14.90 23.91 -47.36
CA VAL A 154 14.91 24.40 -48.74
C VAL A 154 14.80 23.16 -49.63
N SER A 155 13.56 22.72 -49.87
CA SER A 155 13.23 21.84 -50.99
C SER A 155 13.42 22.66 -52.27
N GLY A 156 14.63 22.57 -52.81
CA GLY A 156 14.95 23.09 -54.13
C GLY A 156 14.06 22.45 -55.19
N ARG A 157 13.08 23.20 -55.68
CA ARG A 157 12.57 23.05 -57.05
C ARG A 157 12.99 24.26 -57.85
N ILE A 158 14.13 24.07 -58.50
CA ILE A 158 14.54 24.65 -59.77
C ILE A 158 13.39 25.33 -60.54
N LEU A 159 13.47 26.65 -60.66
CA LEU A 159 12.70 27.42 -61.63
C LEU A 159 13.33 27.14 -63.01
N ASN A 160 12.61 26.41 -63.85
CA ASN A 160 12.97 26.22 -65.25
C ASN A 160 12.72 27.53 -66.02
N SER A 161 13.74 27.99 -66.73
CA SER A 161 13.71 29.13 -67.65
C SER A 161 13.79 28.60 -69.07
N VAL A 162 12.73 28.76 -69.87
CA VAL A 162 12.74 29.06 -71.32
C VAL A 162 11.44 29.79 -71.66
#